data_AF-A0A2W1AMS3-F1
#
_entry.id   AF-A0A2W1AMS3-F1
#
_cell.length_a   1.000
_cell.length_b   1.000
_cell.length_c   1.000
_cell.angle_alpha   90.00
_cell.angle_beta   90.00
_cell.angle_gamma   90.00
#
_symmetry.space_group_name_H-M   'P 1'
#
loop_
_entity.id
_entity.type
_entity.pdbx_description
1 polymer ?
#
loop_
_entity_poly.entity_id
_entity_poly.type
_entity_poly.pdbx_seq_one_letter_code
_entity_poly.pdbx_strand_id
1 'polypeptide(L)'
;MARLQSFTFRVTHNTGGTDLGGDIGIVIEEISGTVARPDKMRVQMLGKVRGLAVDLEVISVAGETYVSNPFTGTWSSVGASINPFAFFDPQGGIVDIMATVEGAAYLGDGTLEGEPVHIISGSISAQLLSSFLGEAVGTGTLEADV
;
A
#
# COMPACT_ATOMS: atom_id res chain seq x y z
N MET A 1 12.19 -6.72 9.18
CA MET A 1 11.00 -5.90 9.48
C MET A 1 10.61 -5.86 10.96
N ALA A 2 10.64 -6.96 11.72
CA ALA A 2 10.18 -7.00 13.13
C ALA A 2 10.84 -6.01 14.12
N ARG A 3 11.97 -5.38 13.76
CA ARG A 3 12.66 -4.37 14.60
C ARG A 3 12.50 -2.92 14.10
N LEU A 4 11.83 -2.73 12.95
CA LEU A 4 11.68 -1.42 12.31
C LEU A 4 10.69 -0.57 13.09
N GLN A 5 11.17 0.54 13.67
CA GLN A 5 10.36 1.44 14.50
C GLN A 5 9.53 2.41 13.67
N SER A 6 10.07 2.86 12.54
CA SER A 6 9.39 3.75 11.61
C SER A 6 9.91 3.56 10.20
N PHE A 7 9.07 3.87 9.21
CA PHE A 7 9.45 3.90 7.81
C PHE A 7 8.47 4.73 6.99
N THR A 8 8.92 5.14 5.81
CA THR A 8 8.09 5.76 4.78
C THR A 8 7.89 4.75 3.66
N PHE A 9 6.74 4.79 3.01
CA PHE A 9 6.44 3.94 1.87
C PHE A 9 5.75 4.76 0.77
N ARG A 10 5.87 4.26 -0.46
CA ARG A 10 5.15 4.74 -1.63
C ARG A 10 4.68 3.52 -2.45
N VAL A 11 3.46 3.59 -2.96
CA VAL A 11 2.88 2.63 -3.89
C VAL A 11 2.39 3.41 -5.10
N THR A 12 2.86 3.02 -6.29
CA THR A 12 2.49 3.62 -7.56
C THR A 12 1.97 2.54 -8.50
N HIS A 13 1.09 2.94 -9.42
CA HIS A 13 0.63 2.07 -10.50
C HIS A 13 1.25 2.53 -11.81
N ASN A 14 1.91 1.63 -12.54
CA ASN A 14 2.42 1.94 -13.88
C ASN A 14 1.26 2.17 -14.86
N THR A 15 0.17 1.42 -14.68
CA THR A 15 -1.10 1.59 -15.41
C THR A 15 -2.27 1.27 -14.48
N GLY A 16 -3.39 1.98 -14.64
CA GLY A 16 -4.60 1.77 -13.84
C GLY A 16 -4.48 2.31 -12.41
N GLY A 17 -5.11 1.62 -11.47
CA GLY A 17 -5.16 1.99 -10.06
C GLY A 17 -5.88 0.93 -9.22
N THR A 18 -5.88 1.12 -7.90
CA THR A 18 -6.62 0.29 -6.95
C THR A 18 -8.04 0.83 -6.80
N ASP A 19 -9.07 0.03 -7.08
CA ASP A 19 -10.47 0.41 -6.81
C ASP A 19 -10.79 0.15 -5.33
N LEU A 20 -10.91 1.24 -4.57
CA LEU A 20 -11.31 1.20 -3.15
C LEU A 20 -12.76 1.67 -2.94
N GLY A 21 -13.47 2.05 -4.01
CA GLY A 21 -14.73 2.77 -3.90
C GLY A 21 -15.97 1.90 -4.00
N GLY A 22 -15.88 0.66 -4.46
CA GLY A 22 -17.08 -0.14 -4.77
C GLY A 22 -18.07 0.68 -5.60
N ASP A 23 -19.29 0.89 -5.10
CA ASP A 23 -20.33 1.68 -5.76
C ASP A 23 -20.00 3.18 -5.96
N ILE A 24 -19.03 3.70 -5.21
CA ILE A 24 -18.61 5.11 -5.25
C ILE A 24 -17.58 5.34 -6.39
N GLY A 25 -16.90 4.29 -6.84
CA GLY A 25 -15.97 4.33 -7.98
C GLY A 25 -14.74 5.21 -7.73
N ILE A 26 -14.06 4.98 -6.60
CA ILE A 26 -12.81 5.66 -6.23
C ILE A 26 -11.65 4.79 -6.70
N VAL A 27 -10.87 5.31 -7.65
CA VAL A 27 -9.66 4.66 -8.16
C VAL A 27 -8.44 5.38 -7.60
N ILE A 28 -7.64 4.70 -6.80
CA ILE A 28 -6.40 5.22 -6.21
C ILE A 28 -5.23 4.94 -7.16
N GLU A 29 -4.50 5.99 -7.51
CA GLU A 29 -3.38 5.93 -8.45
C GLU A 29 -2.04 5.89 -7.70
N GLU A 30 -1.94 6.63 -6.60
CA GLU A 30 -0.75 6.69 -5.76
C GLU A 30 -1.11 6.66 -4.27
N ILE A 31 -0.30 5.95 -3.48
CA ILE A 31 -0.38 5.92 -2.03
C ILE A 31 1.00 6.27 -1.48
N SER A 32 1.08 7.18 -0.54
CA SER A 32 2.29 7.45 0.22
C SER A 32 2.00 7.55 1.70
N GLY A 33 2.96 7.20 2.54
CA GLY A 33 2.71 7.28 3.97
C GLY A 33 3.92 7.05 4.84
N THR A 34 3.74 7.36 6.12
CA THR A 34 4.72 7.13 7.18
C THR A 34 4.06 6.35 8.29
N VAL A 35 4.77 5.33 8.77
CA VAL A 35 4.39 4.51 9.91
C VAL A 35 5.40 4.73 11.02
N ALA A 36 4.92 4.90 12.24
CA ALA A 36 5.72 4.90 13.46
C ALA A 36 5.03 3.99 14.49
N ARG A 37 5.70 2.89 14.83
CA ARG A 37 5.20 1.93 15.82
C ARG A 37 5.11 2.58 17.21
N PRO A 38 4.18 2.11 18.07
CA PRO A 38 3.26 1.01 17.83
C PRO A 38 1.98 1.39 17.06
N ASP A 39 1.60 2.66 17.00
CA ASP A 39 0.20 3.04 16.74
C ASP A 39 0.03 4.35 15.96
N LYS A 40 1.09 4.87 15.33
CA LYS A 40 1.03 6.12 14.54
C LYS A 40 1.20 5.86 13.07
N MET A 41 0.28 6.41 12.27
CA MET A 41 0.34 6.35 10.82
C MET A 41 -0.22 7.63 10.22
N ARG A 42 0.36 8.06 9.11
CA ARG A 42 -0.23 9.02 8.18
C ARG A 42 -0.09 8.47 6.78
N VAL A 43 -1.18 8.45 6.03
CA VAL A 43 -1.23 8.01 4.63
C VAL A 43 -1.95 9.08 3.83
N GLN A 44 -1.40 9.37 2.65
CA GLN A 44 -2.02 10.19 1.62
C GLN A 44 -2.29 9.29 0.40
N MET A 45 -3.48 9.40 -0.16
CA MET A 45 -3.91 8.65 -1.33
C MET A 45 -4.41 9.63 -2.39
N LEU A 46 -3.75 9.61 -3.54
CA LEU A 46 -4.13 10.39 -4.70
C LEU A 46 -4.90 9.47 -5.67
N GLY A 47 -6.03 9.95 -6.14
CA GLY A 47 -6.88 9.14 -7.00
C GLY A 47 -7.92 9.95 -7.76
N LYS A 48 -8.91 9.24 -8.28
CA LYS A 48 -10.02 9.80 -9.07
C LYS A 48 -11.35 9.22 -8.61
N VAL A 49 -12.35 10.09 -8.54
CA VAL A 49 -13.76 9.71 -8.37
C VAL A 49 -14.53 10.18 -9.58
N ARG A 50 -15.05 9.25 -10.38
CA ARG A 50 -15.76 9.56 -11.64
C ARG A 50 -14.97 10.53 -12.56
N GLY A 51 -13.65 10.40 -12.58
CA GLY A 51 -12.73 11.23 -13.37
C GLY A 51 -12.25 12.52 -12.70
N LEU A 52 -12.81 12.92 -11.55
CA LEU A 52 -12.33 14.07 -10.78
C LEU A 52 -11.20 13.66 -9.85
N ALA A 53 -10.08 14.40 -9.89
CA ALA A 53 -8.96 14.17 -8.98
C ALA A 53 -9.37 14.41 -7.52
N VAL A 54 -8.95 13.49 -6.64
CA VAL A 54 -9.21 13.53 -5.20
C VAL A 54 -7.93 13.24 -4.42
N ASP A 55 -7.85 13.84 -3.23
CA ASP A 55 -6.79 13.62 -2.27
C ASP A 55 -7.42 13.20 -0.94
N LEU A 56 -7.11 11.99 -0.50
CA LEU A 56 -7.61 11.41 0.74
C LEU A 56 -6.46 11.25 1.72
N GLU A 57 -6.67 11.66 2.96
CA GLU A 57 -5.72 11.43 4.03
C GLU A 57 -6.32 10.50 5.09
N VAL A 58 -5.49 9.57 5.56
CA VAL A 58 -5.80 8.70 6.69
C VAL A 58 -4.75 8.93 7.76
N ILE A 59 -5.20 9.16 8.99
CA ILE A 59 -4.30 9.21 10.15
C ILE A 59 -4.76 8.21 11.20
N SER A 60 -3.80 7.52 11.80
CA SER A 60 -4.03 6.71 13.00
C SER A 60 -3.15 7.21 14.12
N VAL A 61 -3.74 7.40 15.29
CA VAL A 61 -3.04 7.84 16.50
C VAL A 61 -3.79 7.33 17.72
N ALA A 62 -3.06 6.76 18.69
CA ALA A 62 -3.65 6.26 19.94
C ALA A 62 -4.78 5.22 19.73
N GLY A 63 -4.67 4.40 18.68
CA GLY A 63 -5.66 3.37 18.35
C GLY A 63 -6.92 3.87 17.63
N GLU A 64 -7.04 5.18 17.39
CA GLU A 64 -8.13 5.78 16.63
C GLU A 64 -7.70 6.07 15.19
N THR A 65 -8.58 5.82 14.22
CA THR A 65 -8.35 6.07 12.80
C THR A 65 -9.32 7.12 12.29
N TYR A 66 -8.78 8.11 11.58
CA TYR A 66 -9.52 9.20 10.99
C TYR A 66 -9.26 9.25 9.49
N VAL A 67 -10.29 9.58 8.73
CA VAL A 67 -10.23 9.74 7.28
C VAL A 67 -10.75 11.13 6.91
N SER A 68 -10.01 11.84 6.06
CA SER A 68 -10.45 13.12 5.52
C SER A 68 -11.42 12.90 4.35
N ASN A 69 -12.46 13.72 4.29
CA ASN A 69 -13.33 13.78 3.12
C ASN A 69 -12.63 14.58 2.02
N PRO A 70 -12.39 14.01 0.83
CA PRO A 70 -11.62 14.67 -0.23
C PRO A 70 -12.32 15.90 -0.83
N PHE A 71 -13.63 16.06 -0.62
CA PHE A 71 -14.41 17.16 -1.19
C PHE A 71 -14.64 18.31 -0.20
N THR A 72 -14.72 18.00 1.10
CA THR A 72 -15.00 19.00 2.14
C THR A 72 -13.80 19.27 3.05
N GLY A 73 -12.79 18.41 3.03
CA GLY A 73 -11.64 18.43 3.95
C GLY A 73 -11.98 18.05 5.39
N THR A 74 -13.23 17.66 5.68
CA THR A 74 -13.66 17.32 7.04
C THR A 74 -13.17 15.94 7.43
N TRP A 75 -12.61 15.82 8.62
CA TRP A 75 -12.20 14.55 9.20
C TRP A 75 -13.38 13.80 9.84
N SER A 76 -13.39 12.49 9.67
CA SER A 76 -14.35 11.59 10.31
C SER A 76 -13.62 10.42 10.94
N SER A 77 -14.03 10.01 12.15
CA SER A 77 -13.52 8.76 12.75
C SER A 77 -14.23 7.58 12.10
N VAL A 78 -13.44 6.59 11.69
CA VAL A 78 -13.94 5.32 11.13
C VAL A 78 -13.87 4.18 12.16
N GLY A 79 -13.49 4.50 13.40
CA GLY A 79 -13.37 3.57 14.51
C GLY A 79 -12.20 2.59 14.39
N ALA A 80 -11.94 1.86 15.48
CA ALA A 80 -10.86 0.87 15.58
C ALA A 80 -11.10 -0.42 14.77
N SER A 81 -12.23 -0.55 14.06
CA SER A 81 -12.55 -1.75 13.26
C SER A 81 -11.66 -1.90 12.02
N ILE A 82 -11.01 -0.82 11.58
CA ILE A 82 -10.02 -0.85 10.52
C ILE A 82 -8.65 -0.79 11.19
N ASN A 83 -7.87 -1.87 11.11
CA ASN A 83 -6.47 -1.89 11.53
C ASN A 83 -5.57 -1.61 10.30
N PRO A 84 -5.16 -0.36 10.05
CA PRO A 84 -4.36 -0.04 8.87
C PRO A 84 -2.90 -0.50 8.99
N PHE A 85 -2.47 -0.94 10.18
CA PHE A 85 -1.12 -1.47 10.39
C PHE A 85 -1.00 -2.95 10.03
N ALA A 86 -2.12 -3.65 9.78
CA ALA A 86 -2.11 -5.09 9.47
C ALA A 86 -1.19 -5.44 8.28
N PHE A 87 -1.06 -4.54 7.31
CA PHE A 87 -0.15 -4.71 6.17
C PHE A 87 1.34 -4.80 6.58
N PHE A 88 1.71 -4.14 7.68
CA PHE A 88 3.09 -4.09 8.17
C PHE A 88 3.30 -5.02 9.38
N ASP A 89 2.34 -5.90 9.65
CA ASP A 89 2.48 -6.93 10.67
C ASP A 89 3.56 -7.93 10.23
N PRO A 90 4.59 -8.20 11.05
CA PRO A 90 5.52 -9.28 10.77
C PRO A 90 4.89 -10.69 10.78
N GLN A 91 3.66 -10.85 11.26
CA GLN A 91 2.86 -12.07 11.16
C GLN A 91 1.60 -11.79 10.33
N GLY A 92 1.72 -11.94 9.02
CA GLY A 92 0.62 -11.85 8.05
C GLY A 92 0.69 -10.66 7.09
N GLY A 93 1.66 -9.75 7.25
CA GLY A 93 1.84 -8.59 6.39
C GLY A 93 2.75 -8.85 5.17
N ILE A 94 3.28 -7.77 4.58
CA ILE A 94 4.13 -7.81 3.37
C ILE A 94 5.34 -8.75 3.49
N VAL A 95 5.85 -8.96 4.70
CA VAL A 95 6.99 -9.86 4.97
C VAL A 95 6.66 -11.30 4.61
N ASP A 96 5.46 -11.74 4.99
CA ASP A 96 5.04 -13.11 4.74
C ASP A 96 4.72 -13.32 3.26
N ILE A 97 4.16 -12.31 2.58
CA ILE A 97 4.01 -12.34 1.12
C ILE A 97 5.36 -12.49 0.44
N MET A 98 6.38 -11.71 0.83
CA MET A 98 7.71 -11.82 0.26
C MET A 98 8.35 -13.20 0.52
N ALA A 99 8.02 -13.84 1.64
CA ALA A 99 8.49 -15.20 1.94
C ALA A 99 7.82 -16.29 1.05
N THR A 100 6.73 -15.97 0.35
CA THR A 100 6.02 -16.87 -0.56
C THR A 100 6.45 -16.74 -2.02
N VAL A 101 7.45 -15.90 -2.33
CA VAL A 101 7.96 -15.73 -3.69
C VAL A 101 8.50 -17.06 -4.21
N GLU A 102 7.91 -17.53 -5.31
CA GLU A 102 8.36 -18.74 -6.00
C GLU A 102 9.36 -18.39 -7.10
N GLY A 103 10.34 -19.29 -7.32
CA GLY A 103 11.34 -19.11 -8.38
C GLY A 103 12.25 -17.90 -8.18
N ALA A 104 12.50 -17.51 -6.92
CA ALA A 104 13.32 -16.35 -6.60
C ALA A 104 14.71 -16.44 -7.26
N ALA A 105 15.07 -15.44 -8.07
CA ALA A 105 16.34 -15.35 -8.77
C ALA A 105 16.99 -13.98 -8.55
N TYR A 106 18.28 -13.98 -8.25
CA TYR A 106 19.06 -12.75 -8.17
C TYR A 106 19.39 -12.25 -9.58
N LEU A 107 19.01 -11.00 -9.87
CA LEU A 107 19.23 -10.38 -11.18
C LEU A 107 20.45 -9.44 -11.19
N GLY A 108 20.92 -9.00 -10.03
CA GLY A 108 22.07 -8.10 -9.92
C GLY A 108 21.89 -7.02 -8.87
N ASP A 109 22.81 -6.07 -8.90
CA ASP A 109 22.77 -4.87 -8.07
C ASP A 109 22.12 -3.72 -8.86
N GLY A 110 21.41 -2.85 -8.15
CA GLY A 110 20.81 -1.64 -8.69
C GLY A 110 20.88 -0.50 -7.69
N THR A 111 20.14 0.57 -8.00
CA THR A 111 20.01 1.72 -7.09
C THR A 111 18.54 2.11 -6.98
N LEU A 112 18.04 2.24 -5.75
CA LEU A 112 16.71 2.75 -5.46
C LEU A 112 16.87 4.02 -4.62
N GLU A 113 16.34 5.14 -5.12
CA GLU A 113 16.49 6.47 -4.48
C GLU A 113 17.96 6.84 -4.15
N GLY A 114 18.91 6.36 -4.97
CA GLY A 114 20.35 6.60 -4.78
C GLY A 114 21.05 5.64 -3.82
N GLU A 115 20.31 4.74 -3.17
CA GLU A 115 20.85 3.71 -2.29
C GLU A 115 21.07 2.40 -3.05
N PRO A 116 22.18 1.68 -2.80
CA PRO A 116 22.45 0.40 -3.45
C PRO A 116 21.43 -0.66 -2.99
N VAL A 117 20.89 -1.40 -3.95
CA VAL A 117 19.91 -2.47 -3.70
C VAL A 117 20.24 -3.74 -4.48
N HIS A 118 19.79 -4.87 -3.96
CA HIS A 118 19.81 -6.15 -4.68
C HIS A 118 18.47 -6.35 -5.40
N ILE A 119 18.52 -6.64 -6.69
CA ILE A 119 17.34 -6.90 -7.52
C ILE A 119 17.08 -8.40 -7.51
N ILE A 120 15.88 -8.78 -7.06
CA ILE A 120 15.41 -10.16 -7.00
C ILE A 120 14.10 -10.25 -7.79
N SER A 121 14.02 -11.21 -8.71
CA SER A 121 12.79 -11.54 -9.44
C SER A 121 12.17 -12.83 -8.91
N GLY A 122 10.88 -13.01 -9.19
CA GLY A 122 10.13 -14.21 -8.85
C GLY A 122 8.64 -14.02 -9.12
N SER A 123 7.84 -15.00 -8.72
CA SER A 123 6.39 -15.00 -8.91
C SER A 123 5.66 -15.06 -7.57
N ILE A 124 4.57 -14.31 -7.44
CA ILE A 124 3.69 -14.32 -6.28
C ILE A 124 2.26 -14.55 -6.77
N SER A 125 1.49 -15.35 -6.05
CA SER A 125 0.06 -15.51 -6.32
C SER A 125 -0.66 -14.18 -6.14
N ALA A 126 -1.42 -13.76 -7.16
CA ALA A 126 -2.27 -12.58 -7.09
C ALA A 126 -3.32 -12.67 -5.98
N GLN A 127 -3.72 -13.87 -5.57
CA GLN A 127 -4.66 -14.07 -4.45
C GLN A 127 -4.04 -13.68 -3.11
N LEU A 128 -2.73 -13.79 -2.96
CA LEU A 128 -2.04 -13.27 -1.78
C LEU A 128 -2.07 -11.74 -1.78
N LEU A 129 -2.10 -11.11 -2.97
CA LEU A 129 -2.16 -9.66 -3.12
C LEU A 129 -3.57 -9.08 -2.96
N SER A 130 -4.63 -9.90 -3.00
CA SER A 130 -6.01 -9.42 -3.05
C SER A 130 -6.48 -8.72 -1.78
N SER A 131 -6.00 -9.19 -0.62
CA SER A 131 -6.25 -8.52 0.66
C SER A 131 -5.61 -7.13 0.75
N PHE A 132 -4.71 -6.79 -0.19
CA PHE A 132 -3.93 -5.55 -0.22
C PHE A 132 -4.33 -4.61 -1.36
N LEU A 133 -4.73 -5.16 -2.52
CA LEU A 133 -5.06 -4.41 -3.74
C LEU A 133 -6.55 -4.52 -4.14
N GLY A 134 -7.37 -5.20 -3.34
CA GLY A 134 -8.72 -5.61 -3.74
C GLY A 134 -8.70 -6.85 -4.66
N GLU A 135 -9.86 -7.27 -5.14
CA GLU A 135 -9.89 -8.34 -6.15
C GLU A 135 -9.22 -7.87 -7.44
N ALA A 136 -8.08 -8.48 -7.78
CA ALA A 136 -7.41 -8.21 -9.04
C ALA A 136 -8.32 -8.60 -10.21
N VAL A 137 -8.79 -7.61 -10.97
CA VAL A 137 -9.46 -7.85 -12.25
C VAL A 137 -8.36 -8.02 -13.32
N GLY A 138 -7.88 -9.26 -13.49
CA GLY A 138 -6.97 -9.62 -14.58
C GLY A 138 -5.77 -10.48 -14.15
N THR A 139 -5.03 -10.98 -15.14
CA THR A 139 -3.72 -11.63 -14.95
C THR A 139 -2.65 -10.60 -15.29
N GLY A 140 -1.79 -10.26 -14.32
CA GLY A 140 -0.69 -9.33 -14.52
C GLY A 140 0.63 -9.99 -14.15
N THR A 141 1.66 -9.76 -14.96
CA THR A 141 3.05 -10.09 -14.63
C THR A 141 3.61 -8.95 -13.80
N LEU A 142 4.15 -9.24 -12.61
CA LEU A 142 4.94 -8.29 -11.85
C LEU A 142 6.30 -8.17 -12.53
N GLU A 143 6.46 -7.20 -13.41
CA GLU A 143 7.77 -6.81 -13.92
C GLU A 143 8.36 -5.80 -12.94
N ALA A 144 9.47 -6.17 -12.28
CA ALA A 144 10.29 -5.22 -11.57
C ALA A 144 11.10 -4.44 -12.62
N ASP A 145 10.73 -3.17 -12.84
CA ASP A 145 11.52 -2.28 -13.69
C ASP A 145 12.62 -1.59 -12.86
N VAL A 146 13.77 -1.37 -13.49
CA VAL A 146 15.02 -0.86 -12.89
C VAL A 146 15.27 0.57 -13.33
#